data_AF-A0A3D4Z3A0-F1
#
_entry.id   AF-A0A3D4Z3A0-F1
#
_cell.length_a   1.000
_cell.length_b   1.000
_cell.length_c   1.000
_cell.angle_alpha   90.00
_cell.angle_beta   90.00
_cell.angle_gamma   90.00
#
_symmetry.space_group_name_H-M   'P 1'
#
loop_
_entity.id
_entity.type
_entity.pdbx_description
1 polymer ?
#
loop_
_entity_poly.entity_id
_entity_poly.type
_entity_poly.pdbx_seq_one_letter_code
_entity_poly.pdbx_strand_id
1 'polypeptide(L)' 'MNNSFSNYVVFVDESGDHGLVSIDPNYPIFVLVFSIFKKSDYINSLVPSLQRFKYK' A
#
# COMPACT_ATOMS: atom_id res chain seq x y z
N MET A 1 -7.88 27.96 -3.42
CA MET A 1 -7.42 27.42 -2.11
C MET A 1 -6.09 26.73 -2.34
N ASN A 2 -5.01 27.28 -1.78
CA ASN A 2 -3.67 26.67 -1.85
C ASN A 2 -3.75 25.31 -1.14
N ASN A 3 -3.70 24.23 -1.92
CA ASN A 3 -3.74 22.89 -1.36
C ASN A 3 -2.34 22.54 -0.87
N SER A 4 -2.06 22.76 0.42
CA SER A 4 -0.75 22.49 1.03
C SER A 4 -0.42 20.98 1.11
N PHE A 5 -1.31 20.10 0.63
CA PHE A 5 -1.14 18.66 0.67
C PHE A 5 -1.22 18.04 -0.74
N SER A 6 -0.48 16.95 -0.94
CA SER A 6 -0.49 16.16 -2.17
C SER A 6 -1.88 15.63 -2.50
N ASN A 7 -2.16 15.42 -3.79
CA ASN A 7 -3.39 14.79 -4.29
C ASN A 7 -3.35 13.25 -4.24
N TYR A 8 -2.30 12.67 -3.68
CA TYR A 8 -2.10 11.22 -3.61
C TYR A 8 -2.15 10.72 -2.16
N VAL A 9 -2.57 9.47 -2.01
CA VAL A 9 -2.40 8.66 -0.80
C VAL A 9 -1.46 7.51 -1.14
N VAL A 10 -0.54 7.20 -0.20
CA VAL A 10 0.45 6.14 -0.35
C VAL A 10 0.22 5.16 0.80
N PHE A 11 -0.04 3.91 0.47
CA PHE A 11 0.00 2.81 1.42
C PHE A 11 1.35 2.12 1.25
N VAL A 12 2.06 1.95 2.36
CA VAL A 12 3.38 1.31 2.39
C VAL A 12 3.23 0.06 3.23
N ASP A 13 3.74 -1.04 2.70
CA ASP A 13 3.79 -2.31 3.40
C ASP A 13 5.17 -2.95 3.23
N GLU A 14 5.50 -3.84 4.14
CA GLU A 14 6.78 -4.53 4.19
C GLU A 14 6.53 -6.04 4.26
N SER A 15 7.30 -6.79 3.46
CA SER A 15 7.28 -8.25 3.49
C SER A 15 8.71 -8.73 3.38
N GLY A 16 9.07 -9.81 4.05
CA GLY A 16 10.48 -10.17 4.12
C GLY A 16 10.90 -10.59 5.50
N ASP A 17 12.15 -11.01 5.61
CA ASP A 17 12.82 -11.01 6.89
C ASP A 17 13.30 -9.59 7.26
N HIS A 18 12.95 -9.16 8.47
CA HIS A 18 13.39 -7.89 9.08
C HIS A 18 14.65 -8.07 9.95
N GLY A 19 15.12 -9.31 10.11
CA GLY A 19 16.27 -9.67 10.91
C GLY A 19 17.58 -9.19 10.29
N LEU A 20 18.27 -8.28 10.98
CA LEU A 20 19.63 -7.83 10.61
C LEU A 20 20.73 -8.80 11.07
N VAL A 21 20.41 -9.81 11.89
CA VAL A 21 21.38 -10.69 12.58
C VAL A 21 21.29 -12.15 12.13
N SER A 22 20.07 -12.68 11.95
CA SER A 22 19.86 -13.99 11.34
C SER A 22 18.83 -13.84 10.23
N ILE A 23 19.21 -14.24 9.02
CA ILE A 23 18.35 -14.18 7.84
C ILE A 23 17.59 -15.51 7.72
N ASP A 24 16.27 -15.49 7.63
CA ASP A 24 15.44 -16.65 7.32
C ASP A 24 15.76 -17.12 5.89
N PRO A 25 16.34 -18.32 5.72
CA PRO A 25 16.69 -18.84 4.41
C PRO A 25 15.48 -19.11 3.51
N ASN A 26 14.27 -19.20 4.06
CA ASN A 26 13.04 -19.37 3.28
C ASN A 26 12.51 -18.05 2.72
N TYR A 27 12.91 -16.91 3.31
CA TYR A 27 12.42 -15.60 2.92
C TYR A 27 13.49 -14.48 3.09
N PRO A 28 14.65 -14.60 2.42
CA PRO A 28 15.84 -13.82 2.73
C PRO A 28 15.85 -12.40 2.15
N ILE A 29 14.73 -11.96 1.55
CA ILE A 29 14.63 -10.68 0.86
C ILE A 29 13.70 -9.77 1.64
N PHE A 30 14.20 -8.60 2.02
CA PHE A 30 13.38 -7.51 2.51
C PHE A 30 12.76 -6.76 1.33
N VAL A 31 11.43 -6.75 1.27
CA VAL A 31 10.64 -6.14 0.19
C VAL A 31 9.77 -5.03 0.77
N LEU A 32 9.82 -3.87 0.13
CA LEU A 32 8.92 -2.75 0.40
C LEU A 32 7.94 -2.57 -0.76
N VAL A 33 6.65 -2.51 -0.44
CA VAL A 33 5.58 -2.32 -1.41
C VAL A 33 4.95 -0.96 -1.21
N PHE A 34 4.83 -0.20 -2.30
CA PHE A 34 4.19 1.12 -2.32
C PHE A 34 2.97 1.07 -3.23
N SER A 35 1.78 1.20 -2.65
CA SER A 35 0.54 1.37 -3.39
C SER A 35 0.12 2.83 -3.37
N ILE A 36 0.22 3.49 -4.53
CA ILE A 36 0.00 4.92 -4.70
C ILE A 36 -1.31 5.14 -5.44
N PHE A 37 -2.22 5.92 -4.85
CA PHE A 37 -3.51 6.24 -5.46
C PHE A 37 -3.76 7.74 -5.46
N LYS A 38 -4.32 8.25 -6.55
CA LYS A 38 -4.90 9.59 -6.54
C LYS A 38 -6.11 9.60 -5.60
N LYS A 39 -6.20 10.58 -4.71
CA LYS A 39 -7.25 10.66 -3.68
C LYS A 39 -8.66 10.59 -4.29
N SER A 40 -8.87 11.24 -5.43
CA SER A 40 -10.16 11.19 -6.15
C SER A 40 -10.54 9.78 -6.57
N ASP A 41 -9.59 9.03 -7.11
CA ASP A 41 -9.84 7.72 -7.72
C ASP A 41 -9.97 6.66 -6.63
N TYR A 42 -9.19 6.80 -5.56
CA TYR A 42 -9.29 6.02 -4.33
C TYR A 42 -10.70 6.08 -3.74
N ILE A 43 -11.23 7.29 -3.54
CA ILE A 43 -12.55 7.52 -2.91
C ILE A 43 -13.69 7.14 -3.85
N ASN A 44 -13.64 7.58 -5.12
CA ASN A 44 -14.80 7.51 -6.00
C ASN A 44 -14.91 6.18 -6.77
N SER A 45 -13.81 5.45 -6.97
CA SER A 45 -13.79 4.25 -7.82
C SER A 45 -13.26 3.02 -7.10
N LEU A 46 -12.07 3.11 -6.51
CA LEU A 46 -11.36 1.96 -5.94
C LEU A 46 -12.10 1.39 -4.72
N VAL A 47 -12.33 2.20 -3.68
CA VAL A 47 -12.95 1.74 -2.43
C VAL A 47 -14.34 1.14 -2.69
N PRO A 48 -15.26 1.78 -3.43
CA PRO A 48 -16.56 1.18 -3.73
C PRO A 48 -16.45 -0.16 -4.48
N SER A 49 -15.52 -0.27 -5.43
CA SER A 49 -15.32 -1.49 -6.21
C SER A 49 -14.75 -2.63 -5.37
N LEU A 50 -13.78 -2.33 -4.50
CA LEU A 50 -13.19 -3.30 -3.60
C LEU A 50 -14.20 -3.79 -2.55
N GLN A 51 -15.00 -2.88 -1.98
CA GLN A 51 -16.07 -3.25 -1.03
C GLN A 51 -17.11 -4.16 -1.70
N ARG A 52 -17.54 -3.82 -2.93
CA ARG A 52 -18.44 -4.70 -3.71
C ARG A 52 -17.82 -6.06 -4.00
N PHE A 53 -16.53 -6.13 -4.27
CA PHE A 53 -15.83 -7.39 -4.50
C PHE A 53 -15.76 -8.24 -3.22
N LYS A 54 -15.47 -7.62 -2.06
CA LYS A 54 -15.34 -8.31 -0.78
C LYS A 54 -16.64 -8.95 -0.28
N TYR A 55 -17.79 -8.35 -0.59
CA TYR A 55 -19.11 -8.83 -0.18
C TYR A 55 -19.91 -9.47 -1.33
N LYS A 56 -19.25 -9.81 -2.43
CA LYS A 56 -19.78 -10.69 -3.47
C LYS A 56 -19.47 -12.14 -3.11
#